data_AF-Q2LSR1-F1
#
_entry.id   AF-Q2LSR1-F1
#
_cell.length_a   1.000
_cell.length_b   1.000
_cell.length_c   1.000
_cell.angle_alpha   90.00
_cell.angle_beta   90.00
_cell.angle_gamma   90.00
#
_symmetry.space_group_name_H-M   'P 1'
#
loop_
_entity.id
_entity.type
_entity.pdbx_description
1 polymer ?
#
loop_
_entity_poly.entity_id
_entity_poly.type
_entity_poly.pdbx_seq_one_letter_code
_entity_poly.pdbx_strand_id
1 'polypeptide(L)'
;MIAVVFILSFFLNAAMAQASFTLEDEKKLGKEFYEKLEKSKLLLKNQRINDYVNRVGHLVLAHSPKAPFEFRFFVINSSAVNAFATPGGYVYVNKGLINLVEKESELAGVLAHEIAHINARHIAAIIEKSTRMNIAALAAILAGAFLGGGGEATAALTSFSMAAVTSMNLKYSRDHEEEADRLGITYLVGSGYNGKSMLDFLKIMRKYEFYSKSVPSYFLTHPGTDERIRYLDGLLQVRYRETGKECIVGGLKRIQVYLLFIGNNPELRLTSFQNAIDRNPADVDALYGLALTQERLGLTDEAIRTFQRALKHAPNDEDIIRDLGIACFRTGQTDDAIRYLSRSLSINRNDENTIIYLGRAHASAGNFQESLKILKLLENKTSIETDARYHLAMAYGKTGDQGMSHYHFGLFFKENKKKESALFHFKAALKYFAQNDPRRHEIEKEIGELEKDKIPKIPGR
;
A
#
# COMPACT_ATOMS: atom_id res chain seq x y z
N MET A 1 -48.89 -56.70 43.12
CA MET A 1 -48.88 -55.22 43.07
C MET A 1 -47.55 -54.73 43.62
N ILE A 2 -46.91 -53.82 42.87
CA ILE A 2 -45.77 -52.97 43.25
C ILE A 2 -44.38 -53.65 43.32
N ALA A 3 -43.55 -53.38 42.31
CA ALA A 3 -42.12 -53.14 42.47
C ALA A 3 -41.62 -52.30 41.27
N VAL A 4 -41.57 -50.98 41.49
CA VAL A 4 -40.76 -50.03 40.73
C VAL A 4 -39.29 -50.33 41.01
N VAL A 5 -38.38 -50.22 40.01
CA VAL A 5 -37.02 -49.65 40.13
C VAL A 5 -36.18 -49.86 38.85
N PHE A 6 -35.84 -48.74 38.22
CA PHE A 6 -34.62 -48.40 37.48
C PHE A 6 -34.28 -49.10 36.14
N ILE A 7 -34.75 -48.48 35.05
CA ILE A 7 -33.99 -48.46 33.79
C ILE A 7 -33.09 -47.22 33.83
N LEU A 8 -31.80 -47.45 34.06
CA LEU A 8 -30.76 -46.42 33.98
C LEU A 8 -30.57 -46.04 32.50
N SER A 9 -31.08 -44.88 32.10
CA SER A 9 -30.78 -44.29 30.79
C SER A 9 -29.32 -43.86 30.76
N PHE A 10 -28.45 -44.69 30.17
CA PHE A 10 -27.12 -44.30 29.74
C PHE A 10 -27.23 -43.43 28.49
N PHE A 11 -27.64 -42.16 28.65
CA PHE A 11 -27.29 -41.14 27.66
C PHE A 11 -25.82 -40.83 27.87
N LEU A 12 -24.95 -41.47 27.09
CA LEU A 12 -23.60 -40.97 26.86
C LEU A 12 -23.73 -39.53 26.36
N ASN A 13 -23.42 -38.58 27.24
CA ASN A 13 -22.95 -37.25 26.84
C ASN A 13 -21.60 -37.45 26.13
N ALA A 14 -21.63 -37.88 24.87
CA ALA A 14 -20.58 -37.57 23.95
C ALA A 14 -20.63 -36.04 23.78
N ALA A 15 -19.91 -35.31 24.62
CA ALA A 15 -19.58 -33.93 24.35
C ALA A 15 -18.98 -33.93 22.95
N MET A 16 -19.74 -33.46 21.96
CA MET A 16 -19.22 -33.22 20.63
C MET A 16 -18.04 -32.28 20.84
N ALA A 17 -16.82 -32.78 20.67
CA ALA A 17 -15.64 -31.95 20.60
C ALA A 17 -15.83 -31.02 19.39
N GLN A 18 -16.37 -29.84 19.66
CA GLN A 18 -16.51 -28.77 18.69
C GLN A 18 -15.08 -28.32 18.40
N ALA A 19 -14.55 -28.69 17.23
CA ALA A 19 -13.28 -28.15 16.77
C ALA A 19 -13.45 -26.62 16.63
N SER A 20 -12.87 -25.87 17.58
CA SER A 20 -12.83 -24.41 17.59
C SER A 20 -11.90 -23.92 16.47
N PHE A 21 -12.20 -22.75 15.91
CA PHE A 21 -11.35 -22.10 14.92
C PHE A 21 -10.06 -21.64 15.59
N THR A 22 -8.97 -22.34 15.30
CA THR A 22 -7.71 -22.18 16.02
C THR A 22 -6.93 -20.94 15.54
N LEU A 23 -5.95 -20.51 16.33
CA LEU A 23 -5.04 -19.44 15.91
C LEU A 23 -4.26 -19.79 14.64
N GLU A 24 -3.97 -21.08 14.42
CA GLU A 24 -3.30 -21.52 13.19
C GLU A 24 -4.26 -21.46 11.99
N ASP A 25 -5.54 -21.77 12.17
CA ASP A 25 -6.55 -21.60 11.13
C ASP A 25 -6.72 -20.12 10.76
N GLU A 26 -6.70 -19.21 11.73
CA GLU A 26 -6.72 -17.76 11.51
C GLU A 26 -5.53 -17.29 10.67
N LYS A 27 -4.31 -17.67 11.05
CA LYS A 27 -3.09 -17.31 10.31
C LYS A 27 -3.13 -17.83 8.88
N LYS A 28 -3.55 -19.08 8.70
CA LYS A 28 -3.65 -19.72 7.38
C LYS A 28 -4.71 -19.05 6.51
N LEU A 29 -5.88 -18.73 7.07
CA LEU A 29 -6.96 -18.06 6.36
C LEU A 29 -6.57 -16.64 5.93
N GLY A 30 -5.97 -15.85 6.83
CA GLY A 30 -5.49 -14.51 6.51
C GLY A 30 -4.46 -14.51 5.38
N LYS A 31 -3.51 -15.46 5.41
CA LYS A 31 -2.51 -15.62 4.36
C LYS A 31 -3.14 -15.97 2.99
N GLU A 32 -4.03 -16.96 2.96
CA GLU A 32 -4.74 -17.36 1.73
C GLU A 32 -5.57 -16.21 1.13
N PHE A 33 -6.19 -15.39 1.99
CA PHE A 33 -6.90 -14.19 1.56
C PHE A 33 -5.96 -13.15 0.94
N TYR A 34 -4.85 -12.84 1.62
CA TYR A 34 -3.83 -11.91 1.13
C TYR A 34 -3.31 -12.33 -0.25
N GLU A 35 -2.95 -13.61 -0.42
CA GLU A 35 -2.42 -14.12 -1.69
C GLU A 35 -3.42 -13.98 -2.85
N LYS A 36 -4.73 -14.06 -2.58
CA LYS A 36 -5.78 -13.83 -3.58
C LYS A 36 -5.88 -12.35 -3.97
N LEU A 37 -5.77 -11.44 -3.01
CA LEU A 37 -5.74 -9.99 -3.29
C LEU A 37 -4.49 -9.59 -4.07
N GLU A 38 -3.33 -10.18 -3.73
CA GLU A 38 -2.09 -9.93 -4.45
C GLU A 38 -2.17 -10.42 -5.90
N LYS A 39 -2.67 -11.66 -6.12
CA LYS A 39 -2.85 -12.24 -7.47
C LYS A 39 -3.82 -11.43 -8.33
N SER A 40 -4.86 -10.85 -7.73
CA SER A 40 -5.82 -9.98 -8.43
C SER A 40 -5.32 -8.56 -8.68
N LYS A 41 -4.11 -8.20 -8.22
CA LYS A 41 -3.49 -6.87 -8.38
C LYS A 41 -4.32 -5.72 -7.79
N LEU A 42 -5.13 -6.00 -6.78
CA LEU A 42 -5.96 -5.00 -6.10
C LEU A 42 -5.21 -4.23 -5.01
N LEU A 43 -4.13 -4.82 -4.48
CA LEU A 43 -3.26 -4.17 -3.50
C LEU A 43 -2.40 -3.09 -4.17
N LEU A 44 -2.40 -1.89 -3.60
CA LEU A 44 -1.49 -0.83 -4.00
C LEU A 44 -0.06 -1.19 -3.61
N LYS A 45 0.86 -1.16 -4.57
CA LYS A 45 2.28 -1.45 -4.36
C LYS A 45 3.14 -0.21 -4.12
N ASN A 46 2.52 0.98 -4.04
CA ASN A 46 3.26 2.21 -3.80
C ASN A 46 3.82 2.21 -2.38
N GLN A 47 5.15 2.16 -2.29
CA GLN A 47 5.87 2.04 -1.02
C GLN A 47 5.56 3.19 -0.07
N ARG A 48 5.54 4.45 -0.55
CA ARG A 48 5.27 5.63 0.28
C ARG A 48 3.89 5.59 0.92
N ILE A 49 2.87 5.22 0.14
CA ILE A 49 1.49 5.09 0.63
C ILE A 49 1.40 4.00 1.69
N ASN A 50 1.99 2.83 1.41
CA ASN A 50 1.96 1.71 2.36
C ASN A 50 2.75 2.03 3.63
N ASP A 51 3.92 2.65 3.53
CA ASP A 51 4.75 3.03 4.68
C ASP A 51 4.02 4.01 5.59
N TYR A 52 3.31 4.99 5.01
CA TYR A 52 2.50 5.92 5.80
C TYR A 52 1.41 5.19 6.59
N VAL A 53 0.60 4.35 5.93
CA VAL A 53 -0.47 3.59 6.61
C VAL A 53 0.11 2.63 7.64
N ASN A 54 1.25 1.99 7.34
CA ASN A 54 1.94 1.13 8.29
C ASN A 54 2.44 1.91 9.50
N ARG A 55 3.03 3.12 9.33
CA ARG A 55 3.47 3.95 10.46
C ARG A 55 2.31 4.35 11.37
N VAL A 56 1.17 4.77 10.80
CA VAL A 56 -0.03 5.10 11.57
C VAL A 56 -0.56 3.87 12.31
N GLY A 57 -0.71 2.75 11.59
CA GLY A 57 -1.22 1.50 12.15
C GLY A 57 -0.34 0.95 13.27
N HIS A 58 0.97 0.93 13.10
CA HIS A 58 1.91 0.44 14.11
C HIS A 58 2.00 1.35 15.35
N LEU A 59 1.83 2.67 15.17
CA LEU A 59 1.77 3.61 16.29
C LEU A 59 0.57 3.32 17.21
N VAL A 60 -0.59 3.05 16.63
CA VAL A 60 -1.80 2.65 17.37
C VAL A 60 -1.64 1.24 17.95
N LEU A 61 -1.14 0.30 17.16
CA LEU A 61 -0.95 -1.11 17.54
C LEU A 61 -0.06 -1.26 18.78
N ALA A 62 0.97 -0.42 18.93
CA ALA A 62 1.87 -0.42 20.09
C ALA A 62 1.15 -0.19 21.43
N HIS A 63 -0.08 0.34 21.40
CA HIS A 63 -0.92 0.62 22.57
C HIS A 63 -2.09 -0.36 22.71
N SER A 64 -2.05 -1.47 21.96
CA SER A 64 -3.01 -2.57 22.04
C SER A 64 -2.38 -3.82 22.69
N PRO A 65 -3.19 -4.78 23.21
CA PRO A 65 -2.69 -6.04 23.71
C PRO A 65 -1.85 -6.78 22.65
N LYS A 66 -0.79 -7.46 23.10
CA LYS A 66 0.08 -8.23 22.20
C LYS A 66 -0.68 -9.42 21.61
N ALA A 67 -0.88 -9.41 20.30
CA ALA A 67 -1.49 -10.52 19.58
C ALA A 67 -0.50 -11.68 19.35
N PRO A 68 -1.01 -12.92 19.18
CA PRO A 68 -0.21 -14.11 18.88
C PRO A 68 0.23 -14.22 17.40
N PHE A 69 0.06 -13.15 16.63
CA PHE A 69 0.44 -13.03 15.21
C PHE A 69 0.90 -11.61 14.90
N GLU A 70 1.55 -11.45 13.76
CA GLU A 70 2.06 -10.18 13.27
C GLU A 70 0.96 -9.41 12.54
N PHE A 71 0.84 -8.11 12.84
CA PHE A 71 -0.06 -7.22 12.11
C PHE A 71 0.58 -6.71 10.83
N ARG A 72 -0.23 -6.60 9.77
CA ARG A 72 0.17 -6.07 8.47
C ARG A 72 -0.93 -5.18 7.92
N PHE A 73 -0.55 -3.99 7.46
CA PHE A 73 -1.48 -2.99 6.93
C PHE A 73 -1.30 -2.83 5.43
N PHE A 74 -2.40 -2.85 4.69
CA PHE A 74 -2.41 -2.78 3.23
C PHE A 74 -3.40 -1.76 2.72
N VAL A 75 -3.08 -1.11 1.61
CA VAL A 75 -4.00 -0.22 0.91
C VAL A 75 -4.55 -0.89 -0.34
N ILE A 76 -5.88 -0.87 -0.50
CA ILE A 76 -6.58 -1.42 -1.66
C ILE A 76 -6.88 -0.30 -2.65
N ASN A 77 -6.64 -0.56 -3.94
CA ASN A 77 -6.99 0.35 -5.04
C ASN A 77 -8.49 0.33 -5.33
N SER A 78 -9.29 0.81 -4.38
CA SER A 78 -10.74 0.94 -4.52
C SER A 78 -11.17 2.34 -4.11
N SER A 79 -12.06 2.95 -4.90
CA SER A 79 -12.72 4.22 -4.57
C SER A 79 -13.77 4.08 -3.47
N ALA A 80 -14.16 2.85 -3.12
CA ALA A 80 -15.11 2.61 -2.04
C ALA A 80 -14.55 3.09 -0.70
N VAL A 81 -15.39 3.72 0.11
CA VAL A 81 -15.04 4.16 1.46
C VAL A 81 -15.23 2.98 2.41
N ASN A 82 -14.13 2.25 2.66
CA ASN A 82 -14.12 1.10 3.57
C ASN A 82 -12.74 0.84 4.17
N ALA A 83 -12.74 0.18 5.33
CA ALA A 83 -11.61 -0.53 5.90
C ALA A 83 -12.15 -1.85 6.49
N PHE A 84 -11.31 -2.88 6.55
CA PHE A 84 -11.69 -4.14 7.17
C PHE A 84 -10.45 -4.92 7.60
N ALA A 85 -10.62 -5.68 8.67
CA ALA A 85 -9.68 -6.71 9.09
C ALA A 85 -10.00 -8.08 8.46
N THR A 86 -9.00 -8.94 8.35
CA THR A 86 -9.17 -10.39 8.23
C THR A 86 -8.36 -11.11 9.31
N PRO A 87 -8.70 -12.38 9.65
CA PRO A 87 -7.99 -13.13 10.67
C PRO A 87 -6.47 -13.19 10.43
N GLY A 88 -5.69 -13.40 11.50
CA GLY A 88 -4.23 -13.51 11.42
C GLY A 88 -3.48 -12.19 11.25
N GLY A 89 -4.11 -11.05 11.59
CA GLY A 89 -3.44 -9.75 11.70
C GLY A 89 -3.43 -8.88 10.45
N TYR A 90 -4.25 -9.17 9.44
CA TYR A 90 -4.26 -8.39 8.20
C TYR A 90 -5.32 -7.30 8.27
N VAL A 91 -4.92 -6.05 8.05
CA VAL A 91 -5.80 -4.88 8.01
C VAL A 91 -5.72 -4.24 6.63
N TYR A 92 -6.87 -3.97 6.04
CA TYR A 92 -7.00 -3.40 4.71
C TYR A 92 -7.75 -2.07 4.77
N VAL A 93 -7.24 -1.06 4.08
CA VAL A 93 -7.89 0.24 3.95
C VAL A 93 -8.04 0.59 2.48
N ASN A 94 -9.23 0.97 2.06
CA ASN A 94 -9.43 1.40 0.68
C ASN A 94 -8.90 2.82 0.46
N LYS A 95 -8.34 3.08 -0.72
CA LYS A 95 -7.99 4.43 -1.20
C LYS A 95 -9.11 5.45 -0.97
N GLY A 96 -10.37 5.07 -1.22
CA GLY A 96 -11.54 5.92 -1.00
C GLY A 96 -11.67 6.43 0.43
N LEU A 97 -11.37 5.59 1.44
CA LEU A 97 -11.41 6.00 2.85
C LEU A 97 -10.29 6.98 3.18
N ILE A 98 -9.06 6.70 2.70
CA ILE A 98 -7.91 7.59 2.92
C ILE A 98 -8.16 8.97 2.29
N ASN A 99 -8.84 9.03 1.15
CA ASN A 99 -9.22 10.29 0.50
C ASN A 99 -10.37 11.02 1.22
N LEU A 100 -11.17 10.32 2.02
CA LEU A 100 -12.33 10.91 2.70
C LEU A 100 -11.97 11.53 4.04
N VAL A 101 -11.04 10.94 4.79
CA VAL A 101 -10.61 11.47 6.08
C VAL A 101 -10.03 12.88 5.92
N GLU A 102 -10.36 13.76 6.85
CA GLU A 102 -9.90 15.14 6.88
C GLU A 102 -8.60 15.27 7.71
N LYS A 103 -8.41 14.36 8.68
CA LYS A 103 -7.25 14.35 9.60
C LYS A 103 -6.62 12.97 9.72
N GLU A 104 -5.34 12.93 10.10
CA GLU A 104 -4.61 11.67 10.30
C GLU A 104 -5.15 10.86 11.48
N SER A 105 -5.55 11.55 12.56
CA SER A 105 -6.19 10.96 13.73
C SER A 105 -7.50 10.22 13.41
N GLU A 106 -8.25 10.62 12.38
CA GLU A 106 -9.46 9.93 11.91
C GLU A 106 -9.11 8.61 11.24
N LEU A 107 -8.09 8.60 10.37
CA LEU A 107 -7.53 7.36 9.80
C LEU A 107 -6.99 6.45 10.92
N ALA A 108 -6.27 7.02 11.88
CA ALA A 108 -5.77 6.28 13.03
C ALA A 108 -6.93 5.68 13.85
N GLY A 109 -8.04 6.40 14.00
CA GLY A 109 -9.25 5.91 14.67
C GLY A 109 -9.90 4.73 13.95
N VAL A 110 -9.98 4.78 12.62
CA VAL A 110 -10.44 3.63 11.81
C VAL A 110 -9.50 2.44 11.99
N LEU A 111 -8.18 2.65 11.93
CA LEU A 111 -7.21 1.58 12.14
C LEU A 111 -7.28 1.00 13.57
N ALA A 112 -7.52 1.84 14.58
CA ALA A 112 -7.70 1.41 15.96
C ALA A 112 -8.92 0.50 16.12
N HIS A 113 -10.03 0.84 15.44
CA HIS A 113 -11.25 0.04 15.38
C HIS A 113 -10.99 -1.34 14.75
N GLU A 114 -10.28 -1.39 13.61
CA GLU A 114 -9.94 -2.66 12.97
C GLU A 114 -8.98 -3.52 13.80
N ILE A 115 -8.00 -2.90 14.47
CA ILE A 115 -7.11 -3.59 15.41
C ILE A 115 -7.91 -4.19 16.58
N ALA A 116 -8.93 -3.47 17.07
CA ALA A 116 -9.81 -3.95 18.13
C ALA A 116 -10.62 -5.18 17.69
N HIS A 117 -11.18 -5.20 16.47
CA HIS A 117 -11.85 -6.39 15.93
C HIS A 117 -10.95 -7.63 15.89
N ILE A 118 -9.67 -7.44 15.52
CA ILE A 118 -8.68 -8.52 15.45
C ILE A 118 -8.34 -9.03 16.86
N ASN A 119 -8.05 -8.12 17.79
CA ASN A 119 -7.68 -8.50 19.16
C ASN A 119 -8.84 -9.16 19.91
N ALA A 120 -10.08 -8.75 19.66
CA ALA A 120 -11.29 -9.38 20.20
C ALA A 120 -11.72 -10.65 19.43
N ARG A 121 -10.99 -11.05 18.37
CA ARG A 121 -11.27 -12.22 17.53
C ARG A 121 -12.70 -12.24 16.97
N HIS A 122 -13.29 -11.08 16.67
CA HIS A 122 -14.68 -10.95 16.23
C HIS A 122 -14.97 -11.74 14.94
N ILE A 123 -14.06 -11.71 13.96
CA ILE A 123 -14.24 -12.45 12.70
C ILE A 123 -14.18 -13.96 12.93
N ALA A 124 -13.27 -14.44 13.81
CA ALA A 124 -13.21 -15.85 14.19
C ALA A 124 -14.53 -16.29 14.82
N ALA A 125 -15.10 -15.49 15.72
CA ALA A 125 -16.40 -15.76 16.35
C ALA A 125 -17.56 -15.80 15.33
N ILE A 126 -17.53 -14.96 14.29
CA ILE A 126 -18.51 -15.00 13.18
C ILE A 126 -18.35 -16.28 12.35
N ILE A 127 -17.12 -16.67 12.02
CA ILE A 127 -16.82 -17.88 11.24
C ILE A 127 -17.25 -19.14 12.01
N GLU A 128 -16.93 -19.24 13.31
CA GLU A 128 -17.31 -20.38 14.15
C GLU A 128 -18.83 -20.60 14.20
N LYS A 129 -19.61 -19.52 14.11
CA LYS A 129 -21.09 -19.59 14.08
C LYS A 129 -21.67 -19.93 12.72
N SER A 130 -20.92 -19.75 11.62
CA SER A 130 -21.50 -19.71 10.26
C SER A 130 -21.32 -20.97 9.41
N THR A 131 -20.21 -21.73 9.48
CA THR A 131 -20.09 -23.10 8.90
C THR A 131 -18.70 -23.70 9.06
N ARG A 132 -18.57 -25.04 9.02
CA ARG A 132 -17.28 -25.76 8.87
C ARG A 132 -16.88 -25.84 7.39
N MET A 133 -16.42 -24.73 6.81
CA MET A 133 -15.87 -24.70 5.45
C MET A 133 -14.36 -24.93 5.45
N ASN A 134 -13.80 -25.45 4.34
CA ASN A 134 -12.35 -25.46 4.19
C ASN A 134 -11.82 -24.02 4.01
N ILE A 135 -10.58 -23.79 4.46
CA ILE A 135 -9.95 -22.46 4.50
C ILE A 135 -9.85 -21.81 3.11
N ALA A 136 -9.58 -22.58 2.06
CA ALA A 136 -9.44 -22.05 0.70
C ALA A 136 -10.79 -21.53 0.16
N ALA A 137 -11.88 -22.24 0.43
CA ALA A 137 -13.24 -21.82 0.08
C ALA A 137 -13.66 -20.59 0.88
N LEU A 138 -13.38 -20.58 2.19
CA LEU A 138 -13.65 -19.44 3.06
C LEU A 138 -12.87 -18.19 2.61
N ALA A 139 -11.59 -18.32 2.27
CA ALA A 139 -10.79 -17.23 1.71
C ALA A 139 -11.38 -16.70 0.39
N ALA A 140 -11.97 -17.56 -0.45
CA ALA A 140 -12.59 -17.14 -1.70
C ALA A 140 -13.86 -16.31 -1.45
N ILE A 141 -14.67 -16.76 -0.50
CA ILE A 141 -15.91 -16.07 -0.11
C ILE A 141 -15.60 -14.71 0.51
N LEU A 142 -14.68 -14.67 1.48
CA LEU A 142 -14.26 -13.42 2.11
C LEU A 142 -13.76 -12.43 1.05
N ALA A 143 -12.93 -12.90 0.10
CA ALA A 143 -12.38 -12.02 -0.94
C ALA A 143 -13.51 -11.41 -1.79
N GLY A 144 -14.55 -12.19 -2.14
CA GLY A 144 -15.72 -11.64 -2.82
C GLY A 144 -16.55 -10.68 -1.96
N ALA A 145 -16.74 -10.98 -0.67
CA ALA A 145 -17.58 -10.19 0.24
C ALA A 145 -16.99 -8.80 0.54
N PHE A 146 -15.70 -8.72 0.85
CA PHE A 146 -15.05 -7.45 1.20
C PHE A 146 -14.70 -6.58 0.00
N LEU A 147 -14.67 -7.15 -1.21
CA LEU A 147 -14.39 -6.44 -2.46
C LEU A 147 -15.67 -6.05 -3.24
N GLY A 148 -16.83 -6.60 -2.88
CA GLY A 148 -18.08 -6.44 -3.62
C GLY A 148 -18.93 -5.24 -3.18
N GLY A 149 -19.21 -4.33 -4.12
CA GLY A 149 -20.39 -3.44 -4.04
C GLY A 149 -20.24 -2.00 -4.56
N GLY A 150 -19.04 -1.46 -4.80
CA GLY A 150 -18.92 0.01 -4.95
C GLY A 150 -17.81 0.62 -5.81
N GLY A 151 -17.17 -0.09 -6.75
CA GLY A 151 -16.10 0.52 -7.57
C GLY A 151 -15.72 -0.20 -8.86
N GLU A 152 -14.79 0.40 -9.62
CA GLU A 152 -14.27 0.02 -10.96
C GLU A 152 -13.64 -1.40 -11.06
N ALA A 153 -13.65 -2.18 -9.98
CA ALA A 153 -13.07 -3.53 -9.89
C ALA A 153 -14.01 -4.65 -10.40
N THR A 154 -15.12 -4.31 -11.08
CA THR A 154 -16.17 -5.26 -11.49
C THR A 154 -15.70 -6.37 -12.44
N ALA A 155 -14.67 -6.13 -13.27
CA ALA A 155 -14.17 -7.14 -14.21
C ALA A 155 -13.32 -8.25 -13.54
N ALA A 156 -12.59 -7.95 -12.46
CA ALA A 156 -11.88 -8.96 -11.66
C ALA A 156 -12.83 -9.73 -10.73
N LEU A 157 -14.01 -9.17 -10.47
CA LEU A 157 -15.01 -9.67 -9.53
C LEU A 157 -15.76 -10.92 -10.02
N THR A 158 -15.87 -11.12 -11.34
CA THR A 158 -16.54 -12.30 -11.94
C THR A 158 -15.84 -13.62 -11.66
N SER A 159 -14.57 -13.58 -11.24
CA SER A 159 -13.80 -14.76 -10.85
C SER A 159 -14.06 -15.21 -9.40
N PHE A 160 -14.75 -14.39 -8.60
CA PHE A 160 -15.13 -14.73 -7.22
C PHE A 160 -16.58 -15.23 -7.20
N SER A 161 -16.84 -16.34 -6.52
CA SER A 161 -18.13 -17.04 -6.53
C SER A 161 -19.24 -16.24 -5.85
N MET A 162 -19.92 -15.38 -6.61
CA MET A 162 -21.02 -14.51 -6.16
C MET A 162 -22.11 -15.24 -5.35
N ALA A 163 -22.44 -16.49 -5.69
CA ALA A 163 -23.46 -17.26 -4.97
C ALA A 163 -23.06 -17.63 -3.52
N ALA A 164 -21.76 -17.83 -3.27
CA ALA A 164 -21.26 -18.17 -1.94
C ALA A 164 -21.07 -16.93 -1.05
N VAL A 165 -20.82 -15.77 -1.66
CA VAL A 165 -20.68 -14.46 -0.98
C VAL A 165 -21.97 -14.03 -0.30
N THR A 166 -23.12 -14.17 -0.97
CA THR A 166 -24.44 -13.84 -0.39
C THR A 166 -24.80 -14.72 0.81
N SER A 167 -24.15 -15.89 0.96
CA SER A 167 -24.49 -16.89 1.97
C SER A 167 -23.79 -16.68 3.32
N MET A 168 -22.70 -15.89 3.38
CA MET A 168 -22.01 -15.59 4.65
C MET A 168 -22.37 -14.19 5.14
N ASN A 169 -23.13 -14.13 6.24
CA ASN A 169 -23.45 -12.89 6.93
C ASN A 169 -22.23 -12.42 7.75
N LEU A 170 -21.24 -11.84 7.09
CA LEU A 170 -19.97 -11.38 7.68
C LEU A 170 -20.09 -10.05 8.44
N LYS A 171 -21.32 -9.59 8.68
CA LYS A 171 -21.64 -8.37 9.40
C LYS A 171 -21.35 -8.53 10.88
N TYR A 172 -20.67 -7.56 11.49
CA TYR A 172 -20.48 -7.55 12.94
C TYR A 172 -21.81 -7.34 13.69
N SER A 173 -21.93 -7.96 14.86
CA SER A 173 -23.06 -7.72 15.76
C SER A 173 -22.91 -6.34 16.41
N ARG A 174 -23.99 -5.82 17.01
CA ARG A 174 -23.94 -4.56 17.77
C ARG A 174 -22.94 -4.64 18.93
N ASP A 175 -22.91 -5.77 19.63
CA ASP A 175 -21.98 -5.99 20.74
C ASP A 175 -20.51 -5.99 20.27
N HIS A 176 -20.23 -6.59 19.10
CA HIS A 176 -18.88 -6.56 18.51
C HIS A 176 -18.45 -5.13 18.17
N GLU A 177 -19.36 -4.31 17.62
CA GLU A 177 -19.06 -2.92 17.27
C GLU A 177 -18.82 -2.05 18.51
N GLU A 178 -19.66 -2.20 19.56
CA GLU A 178 -19.48 -1.45 20.82
C GLU A 178 -18.17 -1.85 21.53
N GLU A 179 -17.83 -3.15 21.54
CA GLU A 179 -16.56 -3.61 22.09
C GLU A 179 -15.37 -3.08 21.29
N ALA A 180 -15.45 -3.10 19.94
CA ALA A 180 -14.42 -2.57 19.07
C ALA A 180 -14.24 -1.05 19.25
N ASP A 181 -15.33 -0.29 19.41
CA ASP A 181 -15.29 1.15 19.72
C ASP A 181 -14.59 1.42 21.06
N ARG A 182 -14.98 0.69 22.11
CA ARG A 182 -14.43 0.84 23.47
C ARG A 182 -12.93 0.54 23.53
N LEU A 183 -12.50 -0.53 22.86
CA LEU A 183 -11.08 -0.90 22.77
C LEU A 183 -10.32 0.05 21.84
N GLY A 184 -10.89 0.35 20.67
CA GLY A 184 -10.31 1.24 19.66
C GLY A 184 -10.01 2.63 20.20
N ILE A 185 -10.94 3.26 20.92
CA ILE A 185 -10.69 4.58 21.53
C ILE A 185 -9.59 4.52 22.59
N THR A 186 -9.49 3.39 23.32
CA THR A 186 -8.43 3.17 24.30
C THR A 186 -7.06 3.12 23.61
N TYR A 187 -6.93 2.40 22.50
CA TYR A 187 -5.68 2.31 21.72
C TYR A 187 -5.33 3.64 21.08
N LEU A 188 -6.33 4.33 20.51
CA LEU A 188 -6.15 5.62 19.86
C LEU A 188 -5.63 6.68 20.84
N VAL A 189 -6.30 6.85 21.98
CA VAL A 189 -5.88 7.80 23.02
C VAL A 189 -4.53 7.39 23.61
N GLY A 190 -4.32 6.09 23.86
CA GLY A 190 -3.04 5.59 24.36
C GLY A 190 -1.87 5.95 23.45
N SER A 191 -2.08 5.94 22.13
CA SER A 191 -1.08 6.35 21.13
C SER A 191 -0.87 7.86 20.99
N GLY A 192 -1.59 8.67 21.77
CA GLY A 192 -1.48 10.13 21.80
C GLY A 192 -2.34 10.87 20.78
N TYR A 193 -3.13 10.16 19.97
CA TYR A 193 -4.09 10.78 19.05
C TYR A 193 -5.33 11.28 19.78
N ASN A 194 -6.03 12.23 19.15
CA ASN A 194 -7.30 12.73 19.67
C ASN A 194 -8.40 11.65 19.60
N GLY A 195 -8.88 11.21 20.77
CA GLY A 195 -9.95 10.22 20.89
C GLY A 195 -11.26 10.61 20.19
N LYS A 196 -11.52 11.92 20.05
CA LYS A 196 -12.71 12.46 19.35
C LYS A 196 -12.73 12.08 17.86
N SER A 197 -11.60 11.69 17.28
CA SER A 197 -11.48 11.43 15.85
C SER A 197 -12.23 10.18 15.39
N MET A 198 -12.50 9.21 16.27
CA MET A 198 -13.40 8.09 15.94
C MET A 198 -14.84 8.58 15.77
N LEU A 199 -15.30 9.44 16.67
CA LEU A 199 -16.62 10.06 16.60
C LEU A 199 -16.73 10.97 15.36
N ASP A 200 -15.70 11.78 15.09
CA ASP A 200 -15.67 12.66 13.92
C ASP A 200 -15.69 11.87 12.62
N PHE A 201 -14.96 10.76 12.53
CA PHE A 201 -15.02 9.87 11.37
C PHE A 201 -16.43 9.30 11.15
N LEU A 202 -17.12 8.82 12.19
CA LEU A 202 -18.50 8.33 12.04
C LEU A 202 -19.45 9.44 11.55
N LYS A 203 -19.24 10.69 11.98
CA LYS A 203 -19.98 11.85 11.48
C LYS A 203 -19.66 12.15 10.01
N ILE A 204 -18.40 12.03 9.59
CA ILE A 204 -17.99 12.14 8.18
C ILE A 204 -18.71 11.07 7.35
N MET A 205 -18.73 9.82 7.82
CA MET A 205 -19.41 8.71 7.14
C MET A 205 -20.91 8.92 7.01
N ARG A 206 -21.57 9.38 8.08
CA ARG A 206 -23.00 9.72 8.08
C ARG A 206 -23.28 10.86 7.10
N LYS A 207 -22.45 11.91 7.08
CA LYS A 207 -22.57 13.01 6.14
C LYS A 207 -22.39 12.50 4.70
N TYR A 208 -21.40 11.66 4.46
CA TYR A 208 -21.15 11.09 3.14
C TYR A 208 -22.36 10.30 2.64
N GLU A 209 -22.98 9.45 3.47
CA GLU A 209 -24.21 8.71 3.14
C GLU A 209 -25.36 9.62 2.68
N PHE A 210 -25.54 10.79 3.30
CA PHE A 210 -26.58 11.73 2.89
C PHE A 210 -26.33 12.38 1.51
N TYR A 211 -25.07 12.57 1.13
CA TYR A 211 -24.70 13.22 -0.13
C TYR A 211 -24.39 12.23 -1.26
N SER A 212 -24.05 10.99 -0.94
CA SER A 212 -23.76 9.94 -1.93
C SER A 212 -25.03 9.21 -2.37
N LYS A 213 -25.11 8.85 -3.65
CA LYS A 213 -26.22 8.03 -4.18
C LYS A 213 -26.17 6.57 -3.73
N SER A 214 -25.11 6.17 -3.05
CA SER A 214 -24.87 4.82 -2.55
C SER A 214 -24.50 4.84 -1.07
N VAL A 215 -25.01 3.88 -0.31
CA VAL A 215 -24.60 3.65 1.08
C VAL A 215 -23.13 3.22 1.08
N PRO A 216 -22.25 3.83 1.90
CA PRO A 216 -20.87 3.39 2.02
C PRO A 216 -20.76 1.92 2.38
N SER A 217 -19.86 1.18 1.73
CA SER A 217 -19.68 -0.24 2.02
C SER A 217 -19.21 -0.49 3.46
N TYR A 218 -18.59 0.50 4.11
CA TYR A 218 -18.30 0.48 5.54
C TYR A 218 -19.54 0.14 6.40
N PHE A 219 -20.72 0.70 6.12
CA PHE A 219 -21.92 0.42 6.91
C PHE A 219 -22.53 -0.97 6.68
N LEU A 220 -22.14 -1.63 5.58
CA LEU A 220 -22.56 -3.01 5.32
C LEU A 220 -21.84 -3.99 6.25
N THR A 221 -20.60 -3.68 6.62
CA THR A 221 -19.78 -4.48 7.56
C THR A 221 -19.91 -3.99 9.00
N HIS A 222 -20.03 -2.67 9.21
CA HIS A 222 -20.07 -2.00 10.51
C HIS A 222 -21.42 -1.27 10.76
N PRO A 223 -22.43 -1.95 11.30
CA PRO A 223 -23.74 -1.35 11.56
C PRO A 223 -23.79 -0.45 12.81
N GLY A 224 -24.88 0.32 12.94
CA GLY A 224 -25.24 0.99 14.19
C GLY A 224 -24.63 2.37 14.39
N THR A 225 -24.40 3.11 13.30
CA THR A 225 -23.72 4.42 13.31
C THR A 225 -24.30 5.39 14.35
N ASP A 226 -25.63 5.47 14.49
CA ASP A 226 -26.29 6.42 15.39
C ASP A 226 -26.14 6.05 16.87
N GLU A 227 -26.20 4.76 17.19
CA GLU A 227 -25.93 4.24 18.53
C GLU A 227 -24.45 4.42 18.90
N ARG A 228 -23.53 4.08 17.98
CA ARG A 228 -22.09 4.21 18.17
C ARG A 228 -21.66 5.67 18.38
N ILE A 229 -22.24 6.61 17.60
CA ILE A 229 -22.03 8.05 17.79
C ILE A 229 -22.41 8.47 19.22
N ARG A 230 -23.58 8.05 19.72
CA ARG A 230 -24.03 8.37 21.09
C ARG A 230 -23.13 7.74 22.15
N TYR A 231 -22.70 6.49 21.93
CA TYR A 231 -21.82 5.77 22.84
C TYR A 231 -20.45 6.44 22.97
N LEU A 232 -19.79 6.71 21.85
CA LEU A 232 -18.48 7.38 21.82
C LEU A 232 -18.55 8.78 22.40
N ASP A 233 -19.61 9.54 22.11
CA ASP A 233 -19.83 10.87 22.70
C ASP A 233 -19.89 10.79 24.24
N GLY A 234 -20.63 9.80 24.78
CA GLY A 234 -20.66 9.54 26.21
C GLY A 234 -19.28 9.22 26.80
N LEU A 235 -18.50 8.34 26.16
CA LEU A 235 -17.15 7.98 26.61
C LEU A 235 -16.20 9.18 26.63
N LEU A 236 -16.27 10.05 25.62
CA LEU A 236 -15.46 11.27 25.53
C LEU A 236 -15.81 12.25 26.67
N GLN A 237 -17.08 12.35 27.05
CA GLN A 237 -17.51 13.22 28.14
C GLN A 237 -17.12 12.71 29.54
N VAL A 238 -17.06 11.39 29.75
CA VAL A 238 -16.81 10.82 31.09
C VAL A 238 -15.38 10.36 31.33
N ARG A 239 -14.68 9.87 30.31
CA ARG A 239 -13.39 9.18 30.46
C ARG A 239 -12.26 9.81 29.65
N TYR A 240 -12.51 10.16 28.39
CA TYR A 240 -11.48 10.62 27.46
C TYR A 240 -11.60 12.13 27.19
N ARG A 241 -11.41 12.92 28.25
CA ARG A 241 -11.60 14.39 28.22
C ARG A 241 -10.42 15.17 27.65
N GLU A 242 -9.24 14.56 27.64
CA GLU A 242 -8.01 15.21 27.15
C GLU A 242 -7.98 15.23 25.62
N THR A 243 -7.52 16.36 25.07
CA THR A 243 -7.39 16.52 23.62
C THR A 243 -6.02 16.00 23.18
N GLY A 244 -6.02 14.87 22.47
CA GLY A 244 -4.81 14.34 21.83
C GLY A 244 -4.44 15.09 20.54
N LYS A 245 -3.41 14.61 19.84
CA LYS A 245 -2.94 15.21 18.58
C LYS A 245 -3.81 14.77 17.40
N GLU A 246 -3.98 15.67 16.43
CA GLU A 246 -4.65 15.36 15.17
C GLU A 246 -3.70 14.74 14.12
N CYS A 247 -2.39 14.92 14.32
CA CYS A 247 -1.33 14.45 13.46
C CYS A 247 -0.06 14.18 14.28
N ILE A 248 0.51 12.99 14.11
CA ILE A 248 1.74 12.51 14.76
C ILE A 248 2.74 12.01 13.71
N VAL A 249 2.28 11.19 12.75
CA VAL A 249 3.09 10.59 11.68
C VAL A 249 3.43 11.62 10.60
N GLY A 250 2.45 12.46 10.22
CA GLY A 250 2.59 13.47 9.19
C GLY A 250 2.41 12.93 7.78
N GLY A 251 1.90 13.79 6.89
CA GLY A 251 1.90 13.55 5.45
C GLY A 251 0.58 13.05 4.84
N LEU A 252 -0.53 13.02 5.59
CA LEU A 252 -1.85 12.60 5.06
C LEU A 252 -2.19 13.27 3.73
N LYS A 253 -2.13 14.60 3.67
CA LYS A 253 -2.44 15.37 2.46
C LYS A 253 -1.54 14.99 1.28
N ARG A 254 -0.24 14.82 1.51
CA ARG A 254 0.72 14.36 0.49
C ARG A 254 0.34 12.96 -0.03
N ILE A 255 -0.05 12.05 0.86
CA ILE A 255 -0.54 10.71 0.49
C ILE A 255 -1.83 10.80 -0.33
N GLN A 256 -2.78 11.66 0.06
CA GLN A 256 -4.00 11.90 -0.72
C GLN A 256 -3.69 12.44 -2.13
N VAL A 257 -2.71 13.34 -2.26
CA VAL A 257 -2.21 13.78 -3.58
C VAL A 257 -1.71 12.57 -4.37
N TYR A 258 -0.86 11.71 -3.80
CA TYR A 258 -0.40 10.52 -4.52
C TYR A 258 -1.54 9.58 -4.94
N LEU A 259 -2.52 9.38 -4.07
CA LEU A 259 -3.70 8.55 -4.37
C LEU A 259 -4.52 9.10 -5.54
N LEU A 260 -4.65 10.42 -5.67
CA LEU A 260 -5.32 11.07 -6.83
C LEU A 260 -4.60 10.77 -8.16
N PHE A 261 -3.30 10.49 -8.13
CA PHE A 261 -2.52 10.17 -9.32
C PHE A 261 -2.56 8.69 -9.71
N ILE A 262 -3.25 7.86 -8.91
CA ILE A 262 -3.59 6.46 -9.20
C ILE A 262 -4.90 6.44 -10.00
N GLY A 263 -4.78 6.70 -11.30
CA GLY A 263 -5.88 6.83 -12.25
C GLY A 263 -5.55 7.82 -13.38
N ASN A 264 -6.40 7.91 -14.39
CA ASN A 264 -6.22 8.77 -15.56
C ASN A 264 -7.35 9.79 -15.67
N ASN A 265 -7.25 10.90 -14.93
CA ASN A 265 -8.12 12.08 -15.08
C ASN A 265 -7.35 13.37 -14.72
N PRO A 266 -6.39 13.84 -15.54
CA PRO A 266 -5.59 15.02 -15.24
C PRO A 266 -6.40 16.33 -15.19
N GLU A 267 -7.42 16.48 -16.04
CA GLU A 267 -8.21 17.72 -16.12
C GLU A 267 -9.02 17.99 -14.84
N LEU A 268 -9.71 16.98 -14.31
CA LEU A 268 -10.45 17.11 -13.04
C LEU A 268 -9.53 17.48 -11.86
N ARG A 269 -8.29 16.98 -11.87
CA ARG A 269 -7.28 17.30 -10.85
C ARG A 269 -6.80 18.73 -10.97
N LEU A 270 -6.60 19.23 -12.20
CA LEU A 270 -6.19 20.61 -12.45
C LEU A 270 -7.16 21.59 -11.80
N THR A 271 -8.45 21.46 -12.11
CA THR A 271 -9.50 22.30 -11.54
C THR A 271 -9.60 22.16 -10.02
N SER A 272 -9.47 20.93 -9.50
CA SER A 272 -9.55 20.68 -8.06
C SER A 272 -8.41 21.35 -7.28
N PHE A 273 -7.17 21.25 -7.77
CA PHE A 273 -6.03 21.90 -7.13
C PHE A 273 -6.06 23.42 -7.31
N GLN A 274 -6.52 23.92 -8.45
CA GLN A 274 -6.69 25.36 -8.64
C GLN A 274 -7.68 25.94 -7.61
N ASN A 275 -8.84 25.30 -7.44
CA ASN A 275 -9.82 25.70 -6.43
C ASN A 275 -9.27 25.63 -5.00
N ALA A 276 -8.41 24.64 -4.70
CA ALA A 276 -7.76 24.55 -3.39
C ALA A 276 -6.77 25.69 -3.15
N ILE A 277 -6.00 26.06 -4.18
CA ILE A 277 -5.05 27.17 -4.15
C ILE A 277 -5.78 28.52 -4.07
N ASP A 278 -6.92 28.68 -4.74
CA ASP A 278 -7.72 29.91 -4.66
C ASP A 278 -8.23 30.15 -3.23
N ARG A 279 -8.51 29.08 -2.48
CA ARG A 279 -8.88 29.14 -1.05
C ARG A 279 -7.68 29.35 -0.15
N ASN A 280 -6.56 28.70 -0.44
CA ASN A 280 -5.32 28.81 0.31
C ASN A 280 -4.11 28.82 -0.64
N PRO A 281 -3.62 30.03 -1.02
CA PRO A 281 -2.51 30.16 -1.96
C PRO A 281 -1.19 29.53 -1.49
N ALA A 282 -1.05 29.28 -0.19
CA ALA A 282 0.13 28.70 0.44
C ALA A 282 -0.02 27.20 0.74
N ASP A 283 -1.08 26.52 0.29
CA ASP A 283 -1.24 25.07 0.49
C ASP A 283 -0.18 24.30 -0.33
N VAL A 284 0.88 23.85 0.35
CA VAL A 284 2.03 23.16 -0.23
C VAL A 284 1.62 21.91 -1.01
N ASP A 285 0.69 21.11 -0.48
CA ASP A 285 0.27 19.86 -1.11
C ASP A 285 -0.62 20.12 -2.33
N ALA A 286 -1.47 21.15 -2.28
CA ALA A 286 -2.22 21.58 -3.46
C ALA A 286 -1.31 22.13 -4.56
N LEU A 287 -0.28 22.92 -4.20
CA LEU A 287 0.73 23.40 -5.14
C LEU A 287 1.52 22.25 -5.76
N TYR A 288 1.93 21.28 -4.96
CA TYR A 288 2.62 20.08 -5.43
C TYR A 288 1.73 19.26 -6.38
N GLY A 289 0.46 19.02 -6.00
CA GLY A 289 -0.52 18.33 -6.84
C GLY A 289 -0.80 19.06 -8.16
N LEU A 290 -0.86 20.39 -8.15
CA LEU A 290 -0.99 21.20 -9.36
C LEU A 290 0.22 21.02 -10.28
N ALA A 291 1.44 21.14 -9.75
CA ALA A 291 2.67 21.02 -10.53
C ALA A 291 2.81 19.63 -11.17
N LEU A 292 2.49 18.55 -10.43
CA LEU A 292 2.43 17.20 -10.98
C LEU A 292 1.36 17.05 -12.07
N THR A 293 0.23 17.76 -11.95
CA THR A 293 -0.82 17.74 -12.98
C THR A 293 -0.37 18.47 -14.24
N GLN A 294 0.27 19.64 -14.09
CA GLN A 294 0.87 20.40 -15.19
C GLN A 294 1.94 19.58 -15.94
N GLU A 295 2.81 18.85 -15.23
CA GLU A 295 3.76 17.90 -15.82
C GLU A 295 3.06 16.83 -16.67
N ARG A 296 1.97 16.23 -16.17
CA ARG A 296 1.22 15.22 -16.94
C ARG A 296 0.52 15.79 -18.18
N LEU A 297 0.26 17.10 -18.20
CA LEU A 297 -0.32 17.81 -19.34
C LEU A 297 0.75 18.34 -20.31
N GLY A 298 2.04 18.13 -20.02
CA GLY A 298 3.16 18.67 -20.81
C GLY A 298 3.42 20.17 -20.60
N LEU A 299 2.78 20.78 -19.60
CA LEU A 299 2.94 22.19 -19.23
C LEU A 299 4.17 22.37 -18.32
N THR A 300 5.33 21.88 -18.75
CA THR A 300 6.51 21.73 -17.89
C THR A 300 7.06 23.05 -17.35
N ASP A 301 7.04 24.13 -18.14
CA ASP A 301 7.49 25.45 -17.65
C ASP A 301 6.58 26.00 -16.54
N GLU A 302 5.27 25.76 -16.64
CA GLU A 302 4.34 26.11 -15.56
C GLU A 302 4.56 25.24 -14.34
N ALA A 303 4.78 23.93 -14.53
CA ALA A 303 5.05 23.02 -13.44
C ALA A 303 6.29 23.44 -12.64
N ILE A 304 7.38 23.83 -13.31
CA ILE A 304 8.60 24.34 -12.67
C ILE A 304 8.29 25.57 -11.83
N ARG A 305 7.53 26.55 -12.35
CA ARG A 305 7.13 27.75 -11.59
C ARG A 305 6.27 27.38 -10.38
N THR A 306 5.33 26.44 -10.54
CA THR A 306 4.46 25.99 -9.45
C THR A 306 5.26 25.23 -8.39
N PHE A 307 6.18 24.35 -8.76
CA PHE A 307 7.10 23.69 -7.83
C PHE A 307 7.98 24.68 -7.09
N GLN A 308 8.53 25.70 -7.77
CA GLN A 308 9.29 26.76 -7.11
C GLN A 308 8.43 27.54 -6.10
N ARG A 309 7.15 27.78 -6.40
CA ARG A 309 6.21 28.39 -5.45
C ARG A 309 5.97 27.49 -4.24
N ALA A 310 5.76 26.19 -4.46
CA ALA A 310 5.62 25.20 -3.38
C ALA A 310 6.87 25.15 -2.50
N LEU A 311 8.06 25.17 -3.12
CA LEU A 311 9.36 25.14 -2.43
C LEU A 311 9.61 26.37 -1.57
N LYS A 312 9.06 27.55 -1.92
CA LYS A 312 9.13 28.74 -1.06
C LYS A 312 8.42 28.53 0.29
N HIS A 313 7.32 27.77 0.29
CA HIS A 313 6.54 27.49 1.48
C HIS A 313 7.07 26.27 2.27
N ALA A 314 7.68 25.30 1.57
CA ALA A 314 8.32 24.14 2.20
C ALA A 314 9.73 23.92 1.63
N PRO A 315 10.74 24.70 2.09
CA PRO A 315 12.08 24.70 1.50
C PRO A 315 12.78 23.35 1.50
N ASN A 316 12.48 22.47 2.46
CA ASN A 316 13.13 21.16 2.64
C ASN A 316 12.22 19.98 2.27
N ASP A 317 11.11 20.21 1.57
CA ASP A 317 10.24 19.14 1.08
C ASP A 317 10.96 18.33 0.00
N GLU A 318 11.30 17.08 0.34
CA GLU A 318 12.06 16.16 -0.51
C GLU A 318 11.40 15.95 -1.87
N ASP A 319 10.08 15.81 -1.91
CA ASP A 319 9.36 15.50 -3.13
C ASP A 319 9.32 16.68 -4.09
N ILE A 320 9.10 17.88 -3.55
CA ILE A 320 9.12 19.10 -4.35
C ILE A 320 10.52 19.30 -4.93
N ILE A 321 11.57 19.13 -4.12
CA ILE A 321 12.96 19.28 -4.57
C ILE A 321 13.28 18.24 -5.66
N ARG A 322 12.94 16.97 -5.43
CA ARG A 322 13.17 15.90 -6.40
C ARG A 322 12.43 16.17 -7.71
N ASP A 323 11.13 16.40 -7.65
CA ASP A 323 10.30 16.48 -8.85
C ASP A 323 10.54 17.78 -9.63
N LEU A 324 10.92 18.86 -8.95
CA LEU A 324 11.47 20.06 -9.59
C LEU A 324 12.77 19.75 -10.35
N GLY A 325 13.71 19.03 -9.72
CA GLY A 325 14.95 18.61 -10.37
C GLY A 325 14.72 17.71 -11.59
N ILE A 326 13.74 16.80 -11.51
CA ILE A 326 13.32 15.96 -12.64
C ILE A 326 12.72 16.82 -13.76
N ALA A 327 11.86 17.78 -13.45
CA ALA A 327 11.29 18.69 -14.43
C ALA A 327 12.37 19.56 -15.12
N CYS A 328 13.33 20.09 -14.35
CA CYS A 328 14.50 20.78 -14.91
C CYS A 328 15.30 19.88 -15.86
N PHE A 329 15.53 18.61 -15.49
CA PHE A 329 16.24 17.67 -16.36
C PHE A 329 15.49 17.44 -17.68
N ARG A 330 14.17 17.27 -17.64
CA ARG A 330 13.32 17.04 -18.82
C ARG A 330 13.30 18.22 -19.80
N THR A 331 13.49 19.45 -19.29
CA THR A 331 13.59 20.66 -20.12
C THR A 331 15.00 20.99 -20.59
N GLY A 332 15.99 20.14 -20.25
CA GLY A 332 17.40 20.37 -20.61
C GLY A 332 18.13 21.37 -19.70
N GLN A 333 17.49 21.84 -18.62
CA GLN A 333 18.11 22.68 -17.59
C GLN A 333 19.02 21.82 -16.68
N THR A 334 20.11 21.32 -17.25
CA THR A 334 20.97 20.30 -16.64
C THR A 334 21.62 20.77 -15.33
N ASP A 335 22.11 22.01 -15.27
CA ASP A 335 22.76 22.55 -14.06
C ASP A 335 21.78 22.67 -12.89
N ASP A 336 20.57 23.16 -13.17
CA ASP A 336 19.49 23.26 -12.19
C ASP A 336 19.03 21.89 -11.73
N ALA A 337 18.92 20.93 -12.65
CA ALA A 337 18.62 19.54 -12.32
C ALA A 337 19.66 18.95 -11.36
N ILE A 338 20.97 19.08 -11.67
CA ILE A 338 22.04 18.61 -10.80
C ILE A 338 21.95 19.27 -9.44
N ARG A 339 21.71 20.59 -9.37
CA ARG A 339 21.59 21.34 -8.11
C ARG A 339 20.44 20.82 -7.24
N TYR A 340 19.23 20.73 -7.79
CA TYR A 340 18.06 20.27 -7.03
C TYR A 340 18.16 18.79 -6.67
N LEU A 341 18.58 17.92 -7.59
CA LEU A 341 18.67 16.49 -7.32
C LEU A 341 19.81 16.13 -6.35
N SER A 342 20.93 16.86 -6.38
CA SER A 342 21.98 16.72 -5.35
C SER A 342 21.45 17.10 -3.96
N ARG A 343 20.62 18.16 -3.89
CA ARG A 343 19.95 18.54 -2.65
C ARG A 343 18.96 17.47 -2.18
N SER A 344 18.15 16.92 -3.09
CA SER A 344 17.25 15.80 -2.79
C SER A 344 18.04 14.60 -2.21
N LEU A 345 19.15 14.24 -2.85
CA LEU A 345 19.98 13.10 -2.42
C LEU A 345 20.59 13.32 -1.03
N SER A 346 20.91 14.58 -0.67
CA SER A 346 21.41 14.92 0.66
C SER A 346 20.37 14.73 1.77
N ILE A 347 19.07 14.84 1.44
CA ILE A 347 17.94 14.62 2.36
C ILE A 347 17.62 13.14 2.44
N ASN A 348 17.48 12.48 1.29
CA ASN A 348 17.19 11.05 1.20
C ASN A 348 18.17 10.36 0.25
N ARG A 349 19.18 9.72 0.84
CA ARG A 349 20.24 9.01 0.10
C ARG A 349 19.76 7.76 -0.64
N ASN A 350 18.55 7.29 -0.34
CA ASN A 350 18.00 6.04 -0.85
C ASN A 350 16.86 6.25 -1.85
N ASP A 351 16.49 7.48 -2.21
CA ASP A 351 15.44 7.74 -3.20
C ASP A 351 15.91 7.37 -4.62
N GLU A 352 15.29 6.35 -5.20
CA GLU A 352 15.72 5.77 -6.49
C GLU A 352 15.59 6.75 -7.64
N ASN A 353 14.47 7.45 -7.70
CA ASN A 353 14.23 8.46 -8.72
C ASN A 353 15.30 9.55 -8.67
N THR A 354 15.64 10.04 -7.47
CA THR A 354 16.71 11.02 -7.29
C THR A 354 18.04 10.48 -7.82
N ILE A 355 18.43 9.25 -7.44
CA ILE A 355 19.69 8.63 -7.87
C ILE A 355 19.72 8.49 -9.40
N ILE A 356 18.65 7.96 -10.00
CA ILE A 356 18.55 7.74 -11.45
C ILE A 356 18.65 9.06 -12.21
N TYR A 357 17.82 10.04 -11.85
CA TYR A 357 17.78 11.31 -12.57
C TYR A 357 19.03 12.16 -12.33
N LEU A 358 19.63 12.11 -11.13
CA LEU A 358 20.91 12.80 -10.88
C LEU A 358 22.04 12.19 -11.70
N GLY A 359 22.12 10.85 -11.73
CA GLY A 359 23.08 10.14 -12.57
C GLY A 359 22.93 10.48 -14.05
N ARG A 360 21.69 10.55 -14.55
CA ARG A 360 21.37 10.97 -15.92
C ARG A 360 21.75 12.43 -16.18
N ALA A 361 21.49 13.33 -15.24
CA ALA A 361 21.85 14.74 -15.36
C ALA A 361 23.38 14.92 -15.45
N HIS A 362 24.15 14.23 -14.59
CA HIS A 362 25.61 14.22 -14.70
C HIS A 362 26.10 13.63 -16.04
N ALA A 363 25.50 12.54 -16.52
CA ALA A 363 25.85 11.98 -17.83
C ALA A 363 25.57 12.95 -18.97
N SER A 364 24.44 13.67 -18.93
CA SER A 364 24.08 14.69 -19.91
C SER A 364 25.04 15.89 -19.90
N ALA A 365 25.62 16.20 -18.73
CA ALA A 365 26.68 17.20 -18.59
C ALA A 365 28.08 16.69 -18.99
N GLY A 366 28.22 15.43 -19.43
CA GLY A 366 29.50 14.80 -19.75
C GLY A 366 30.30 14.32 -18.53
N ASN A 367 29.75 14.46 -17.32
CA ASN A 367 30.38 14.07 -16.05
C ASN A 367 30.18 12.57 -15.77
N PHE A 368 30.71 11.71 -16.64
CA PHE A 368 30.48 10.25 -16.57
C PHE A 368 31.01 9.57 -15.30
N GLN A 369 32.11 10.06 -14.72
CA GLN A 369 32.64 9.53 -13.46
C GLN A 369 31.67 9.77 -12.30
N GLU A 370 31.13 10.99 -12.17
CA GLU A 370 30.16 11.30 -11.10
C GLU A 370 28.84 10.58 -11.36
N SER A 371 28.40 10.51 -12.63
CA SER A 371 27.23 9.72 -13.02
C SER A 371 27.35 8.26 -12.56
N LEU A 372 28.49 7.60 -12.82
CA LEU A 372 28.74 6.23 -12.39
C LEU A 372 28.72 6.11 -10.86
N LYS A 373 29.40 7.02 -10.15
CA LYS A 373 29.46 7.02 -8.69
C LYS A 373 28.06 7.12 -8.06
N ILE A 374 27.20 7.97 -8.60
CA ILE A 374 25.82 8.12 -8.13
C ILE A 374 24.99 6.88 -8.48
N LEU A 375 25.01 6.41 -9.72
CA LEU A 375 24.19 5.26 -10.14
C LEU A 375 24.57 3.95 -9.44
N LYS A 376 25.84 3.78 -9.03
CA LYS A 376 26.30 2.65 -8.22
C LYS A 376 25.58 2.52 -6.88
N LEU A 377 24.97 3.59 -6.36
CA LEU A 377 24.14 3.52 -5.16
C LEU A 377 22.94 2.57 -5.32
N LEU A 378 22.52 2.30 -6.56
CA LEU A 378 21.44 1.35 -6.86
C LEU A 378 21.91 -0.11 -6.85
N GLU A 379 23.20 -0.41 -7.03
CA GLU A 379 23.70 -1.80 -7.12
C GLU A 379 23.48 -2.59 -5.81
N ASN A 380 23.37 -1.89 -4.69
CA ASN A 380 23.13 -2.49 -3.38
C ASN A 380 21.66 -2.81 -3.10
N LYS A 381 20.76 -2.53 -4.06
CA LYS A 381 19.31 -2.71 -3.87
C LYS A 381 18.83 -4.07 -4.34
N THR A 382 17.86 -4.63 -3.62
CA THR A 382 17.24 -5.93 -3.91
C THR A 382 16.51 -5.97 -5.24
N SER A 383 16.03 -4.82 -5.72
CA SER A 383 15.48 -4.64 -7.06
C SER A 383 15.95 -3.30 -7.61
N ILE A 384 16.32 -3.30 -8.89
CA ILE A 384 16.74 -2.11 -9.62
C ILE A 384 15.76 -1.96 -10.77
N GLU A 385 15.22 -0.76 -10.95
CA GLU A 385 14.38 -0.44 -12.11
C GLU A 385 15.15 -0.69 -13.41
N THR A 386 14.50 -1.34 -14.39
CA THR A 386 15.14 -1.73 -15.65
C THR A 386 15.81 -0.55 -16.35
N ASP A 387 15.19 0.62 -16.36
CA ASP A 387 15.75 1.84 -16.96
C ASP A 387 17.05 2.31 -16.29
N ALA A 388 17.19 2.10 -14.97
CA ALA A 388 18.45 2.38 -14.28
C ALA A 388 19.58 1.45 -14.75
N ARG A 389 19.23 0.19 -15.07
CA ARG A 389 20.01 -0.82 -15.82
C ARG A 389 20.84 -0.19 -16.94
N TYR A 390 20.10 0.45 -17.83
CA TYR A 390 20.62 1.05 -19.05
C TYR A 390 21.60 2.19 -18.77
N HIS A 391 21.24 3.11 -17.87
CA HIS A 391 22.08 4.27 -17.56
C HIS A 391 23.37 3.88 -16.85
N LEU A 392 23.32 2.88 -15.97
CA LEU A 392 24.49 2.35 -15.30
C LEU A 392 25.45 1.70 -16.30
N ALA A 393 24.93 0.90 -17.24
CA ALA A 393 25.72 0.32 -18.33
C ALA A 393 26.42 1.38 -19.19
N MET A 394 25.69 2.44 -19.58
CA MET A 394 26.26 3.57 -20.32
C MET A 394 27.37 4.26 -19.54
N ALA A 395 27.18 4.50 -18.25
CA ALA A 395 28.16 5.14 -17.39
C ALA A 395 29.45 4.31 -17.31
N TYR A 396 29.35 2.99 -17.05
CA TYR A 396 30.50 2.08 -17.05
C TYR A 396 31.26 2.08 -18.38
N GLY A 397 30.54 2.02 -19.51
CA GLY A 397 31.16 2.03 -20.84
C GLY A 397 31.90 3.32 -21.14
N LYS A 398 31.37 4.47 -20.68
CA LYS A 398 32.00 5.79 -20.84
C LYS A 398 33.16 6.04 -19.89
N THR A 399 33.21 5.37 -18.74
CA THR A 399 34.36 5.40 -17.82
C THR A 399 35.41 4.33 -18.10
N GLY A 400 35.20 3.49 -19.13
CA GLY A 400 36.18 2.51 -19.62
C GLY A 400 36.01 1.07 -19.10
N ASP A 401 35.02 0.81 -18.24
CA ASP A 401 34.74 -0.53 -17.72
C ASP A 401 33.76 -1.28 -18.65
N GLN A 402 34.32 -1.85 -19.72
CA GLN A 402 33.52 -2.56 -20.73
C GLN A 402 32.90 -3.85 -20.18
N GLY A 403 33.54 -4.51 -19.21
CA GLY A 403 33.01 -5.72 -18.58
C GLY A 403 31.70 -5.45 -17.86
N MET A 404 31.70 -4.46 -16.96
CA MET A 404 30.50 -4.06 -16.22
C MET A 404 29.44 -3.40 -17.12
N SER A 405 29.86 -2.65 -18.14
CA SER A 405 28.95 -2.12 -19.17
C SER A 405 28.15 -3.23 -19.84
N HIS A 406 28.83 -4.24 -20.37
CA HIS A 406 28.17 -5.38 -21.03
C HIS A 406 27.34 -6.21 -20.05
N TYR A 407 27.79 -6.39 -18.80
CA TYR A 407 27.01 -7.08 -17.77
C TYR A 407 25.66 -6.42 -17.52
N HIS A 408 25.65 -5.10 -17.26
CA HIS A 408 24.43 -4.35 -16.99
C HIS A 408 23.51 -4.25 -18.21
N PHE A 409 24.06 -4.13 -19.43
CA PHE A 409 23.26 -4.26 -20.64
C PHE A 409 22.63 -5.65 -20.79
N GLY A 410 23.36 -6.71 -20.44
CA GLY A 410 22.86 -8.08 -20.46
C GLY A 410 21.62 -8.24 -19.56
N LEU A 411 21.71 -7.75 -18.32
CA LEU A 411 20.57 -7.74 -17.38
C LEU A 411 19.40 -6.89 -17.91
N PHE A 412 19.67 -5.69 -18.41
CA PHE A 412 18.65 -4.82 -19.01
C PHE A 412 17.88 -5.52 -20.15
N PHE A 413 18.59 -6.16 -21.07
CA PHE A 413 17.96 -6.86 -22.19
C PHE A 413 17.24 -8.13 -21.76
N LYS A 414 17.73 -8.85 -20.73
CA LYS A 414 17.02 -10.00 -20.14
C LYS A 414 15.66 -9.58 -19.59
N GLU A 415 15.60 -8.51 -18.81
CA GLU A 415 14.35 -7.99 -18.22
C GLU A 415 13.36 -7.51 -19.28
N ASN A 416 13.87 -6.90 -20.35
CA ASN A 416 13.07 -6.50 -21.51
C ASN A 416 12.72 -7.66 -22.45
N LYS A 417 12.99 -8.93 -22.07
CA LYS A 417 12.74 -10.14 -22.85
C LYS A 417 13.41 -10.15 -24.23
N LYS A 418 14.49 -9.38 -24.40
CA LYS A 418 15.32 -9.32 -25.60
C LYS A 418 16.48 -10.31 -25.48
N LYS A 419 16.13 -11.60 -25.53
CA LYS A 419 17.03 -12.74 -25.28
C LYS A 419 18.34 -12.69 -26.07
N GLU A 420 18.26 -12.41 -27.38
CA GLU A 420 19.45 -12.41 -28.25
C GLU A 420 20.43 -11.29 -27.87
N SER A 421 19.91 -10.08 -27.61
CA SER A 421 20.70 -8.96 -27.12
C SER A 421 21.30 -9.25 -25.75
N ALA A 422 20.53 -9.86 -24.84
CA ALA A 422 21.02 -10.26 -23.52
C ALA A 422 22.20 -11.24 -23.64
N LEU A 423 22.06 -12.30 -24.45
CA LEU A 423 23.12 -13.28 -24.70
C LEU A 423 24.37 -12.65 -25.34
N PHE A 424 24.20 -11.74 -26.31
CA PHE A 424 25.31 -11.02 -26.91
C PHE A 424 26.10 -10.24 -25.84
N HIS A 425 25.41 -9.47 -25.01
CA HIS A 425 26.03 -8.66 -23.98
C HIS A 425 26.67 -9.52 -22.88
N PHE A 426 26.02 -10.58 -22.39
CA PHE A 426 26.64 -11.48 -21.42
C PHE A 426 27.90 -12.18 -21.96
N LYS A 427 27.87 -12.66 -23.20
CA LYS A 427 29.05 -13.28 -23.85
C LYS A 427 30.18 -12.27 -24.06
N ALA A 428 29.86 -11.01 -24.34
CA ALA A 428 30.85 -9.94 -24.41
C ALA A 428 31.44 -9.63 -23.03
N ALA A 429 30.63 -9.59 -21.98
CA ALA A 429 31.06 -9.35 -20.60
C ALA A 429 32.06 -10.41 -20.11
N LEU A 430 31.83 -11.71 -20.41
CA LEU A 430 32.70 -12.81 -19.99
C LEU A 430 34.17 -12.66 -20.39
N LYS A 431 34.46 -11.91 -21.46
CA LYS A 431 35.83 -11.67 -21.93
C LYS A 431 36.65 -10.81 -20.95
N TYR A 432 35.99 -10.10 -20.05
CA TYR A 432 36.61 -9.16 -19.12
C TYR A 432 36.75 -9.69 -17.69
N PHE A 433 36.09 -10.81 -17.35
CA PHE A 433 36.11 -11.37 -15.98
C PHE A 433 36.97 -12.65 -15.92
N ALA A 434 37.88 -12.70 -14.95
CA ALA A 434 38.74 -13.86 -14.70
C ALA A 434 37.93 -15.09 -14.25
N GLN A 435 38.50 -16.29 -14.41
CA GLN A 435 37.79 -17.55 -14.17
C GLN A 435 37.32 -17.73 -12.70
N ASN A 436 38.05 -17.14 -11.75
CA ASN A 436 37.74 -17.15 -10.33
C ASN A 436 36.85 -15.98 -9.87
N ASP A 437 36.43 -15.10 -10.79
CA ASP A 437 35.58 -13.97 -10.45
C ASP A 437 34.14 -14.44 -10.16
N PRO A 438 33.54 -14.08 -9.00
CA PRO A 438 32.14 -14.40 -8.70
C PRO A 438 31.17 -13.90 -9.78
N ARG A 439 31.44 -12.73 -10.38
CA ARG A 439 30.60 -12.16 -11.44
C ARG A 439 30.62 -13.00 -12.70
N ARG A 440 31.74 -13.66 -13.01
CA ARG A 440 31.80 -14.59 -14.14
C ARG A 440 30.81 -15.73 -13.96
N HIS A 441 30.75 -16.32 -12.76
CA HIS A 441 29.84 -17.42 -12.44
C HIS A 441 28.38 -16.99 -12.55
N GLU A 442 28.05 -15.76 -12.11
CA GLU A 442 26.72 -15.18 -12.31
C GLU A 442 26.39 -15.06 -13.81
N ILE A 443 27.30 -14.51 -14.62
CA ILE A 443 27.10 -14.35 -16.07
C ILE A 443 26.91 -15.72 -16.76
N GLU A 444 27.70 -16.73 -16.39
CA GLU A 444 27.58 -18.08 -16.94
C GLU A 444 26.23 -18.72 -16.57
N LYS A 445 25.76 -18.52 -15.33
CA LYS A 445 24.42 -18.94 -14.90
C LYS A 445 23.32 -18.26 -15.73
N GLU A 446 23.42 -16.95 -15.89
CA GLU A 446 22.48 -16.12 -16.67
C GLU A 446 22.39 -16.58 -18.14
N ILE A 447 23.53 -16.86 -18.77
CA ILE A 447 23.59 -17.44 -20.12
C ILE A 447 22.91 -18.81 -20.16
N GLY A 448 23.22 -19.69 -19.20
CA GLY A 448 22.65 -21.03 -19.14
C GLY A 448 21.13 -21.04 -18.97
N GLU A 449 20.58 -20.14 -18.16
CA GLU A 449 19.12 -19.93 -18.03
C GLU A 449 18.51 -19.49 -19.36
N LEU A 450 19.10 -18.50 -20.02
CA LEU A 450 18.61 -17.99 -21.30
C LEU A 450 18.71 -19.02 -22.41
N GLU A 451 19.75 -19.86 -22.44
CA GLU A 451 19.92 -20.90 -23.47
C GLU A 451 18.97 -22.09 -23.27
N LYS A 452 18.59 -22.44 -22.03
CA LYS A 452 17.63 -23.53 -21.74
C LYS A 452 16.22 -23.28 -22.26
N ASP A 453 15.82 -22.02 -22.46
CA ASP A 453 14.56 -21.62 -23.12
C ASP A 453 14.50 -21.99 -24.63
N LYS A 454 15.43 -22.80 -25.15
CA LYS A 454 15.46 -23.30 -26.54
C LYS A 454 14.84 -24.70 -26.74
N ILE A 455 14.15 -25.31 -25.79
CA ILE A 455 13.45 -26.58 -26.09
C ILE A 455 12.16 -26.25 -26.86
N PRO A 456 12.07 -26.47 -28.19
CA PRO A 456 10.78 -26.42 -28.86
C PRO A 456 9.87 -27.51 -28.27
N LYS A 457 8.63 -27.16 -27.95
CA LYS A 457 7.56 -28.16 -27.84
C LYS A 457 7.53 -28.92 -29.16
N ILE A 458 8.01 -30.15 -29.15
CA ILE A 458 7.77 -31.11 -30.23
C ILE A 458 6.23 -31.23 -30.31
N PRO A 459 5.58 -30.88 -31.43
CA PRO A 459 4.18 -31.21 -31.61
C PRO A 459 4.08 -32.73 -31.60
N GLY A 460 3.33 -33.26 -30.65
CA GLY A 460 3.13 -34.71 -30.49
C GLY A 460 2.64 -35.33 -31.79
N ARG A 461 3.31 -36.42 -32.18
CA ARG A 461 2.76 -37.43 -33.07
C ARG A 461 1.76 -38.29 -32.33
#